data_AF-A0A258CWR1-F1
#
_entry.id   AF-A0A258CWR1-F1
#
_cell.length_a   1.000
_cell.length_b   1.000
_cell.length_c   1.000
_cell.angle_alpha   90.00
_cell.angle_beta   90.00
_cell.angle_gamma   90.00
#
_symmetry.space_group_name_H-M   'P 1'
#
loop_
_entity.id
_entity.type
_entity.pdbx_description
1 polymer ?
#
loop_
_entity_poly.entity_id
_entity_poly.type
_entity_poly.pdbx_seq_one_letter_code
_entity_poly.pdbx_strand_id
1 'polypeptide(L)' 'MPPIRAALYAAFAGLVLATASAPLQAQGRNAMRQACGPDAARLCPGVKPGGGRILACFKEKAADLSPGCRSALQQVQAQR' A
#
# COMPACT_ATOMS: atom_id res chain seq x y z
N MET A 1 20.42 -25.29 39.15
CA MET A 1 19.60 -24.42 40.03
C MET A 1 20.13 -22.98 39.86
N PRO A 2 19.24 -21.97 39.88
CA PRO A 2 19.43 -20.53 39.57
C PRO A 2 20.19 -20.16 38.28
N PRO A 3 20.29 -18.87 37.85
CA PRO A 3 19.92 -17.64 38.56
C PRO A 3 19.18 -16.57 37.72
N ILE A 4 18.63 -15.60 38.45
CA ILE A 4 18.07 -14.26 38.14
C ILE A 4 18.69 -13.53 36.93
N ARG A 5 19.88 -13.94 36.46
CA ARG A 5 20.59 -13.44 35.28
C ARG A 5 19.88 -13.73 33.95
N ALA A 6 19.11 -14.81 33.85
CA ALA A 6 18.36 -15.16 32.64
C ALA A 6 17.21 -14.16 32.34
N ALA A 7 16.64 -13.54 33.39
CA ALA A 7 15.60 -12.53 33.24
C ALA A 7 16.12 -11.21 32.66
N LEU A 8 17.40 -10.88 32.92
CA LEU A 8 18.02 -9.66 32.37
C LEU A 8 18.35 -9.79 30.87
N TYR A 9 18.63 -11.00 30.39
CA TYR A 9 18.87 -11.26 28.96
C TYR A 9 17.58 -11.29 28.12
N ALA A 10 16.45 -11.70 28.70
CA ALA A 10 15.15 -11.64 28.02
C ALA A 10 14.67 -10.19 27.78
N ALA A 11 15.06 -9.26 28.65
CA ALA A 11 14.71 -7.84 28.49
C ALA A 11 15.52 -7.17 27.35
N PHE A 12 16.79 -7.54 27.15
CA PHE A 12 17.62 -6.98 26.07
C PHE A 12 17.36 -7.61 24.70
N ALA A 13 17.01 -8.90 24.63
CA ALA A 13 16.67 -9.55 23.36
C ALA A 13 15.28 -9.16 22.82
N GLY A 14 14.36 -8.71 23.69
CA GLY A 14 13.04 -8.23 23.28
C GLY A 14 13.02 -6.83 22.66
N LEU A 15 14.02 -5.99 22.98
CA LEU A 15 14.04 -4.58 22.54
C LEU A 15 14.52 -4.40 21.08
N VAL A 16 15.15 -5.41 20.48
CA VAL A 16 15.83 -5.28 19.17
C VAL A 16 14.95 -5.76 17.99
N LEU A 17 13.86 -6.51 18.20
CA LEU A 17 13.04 -7.05 17.11
C LEU A 17 11.86 -6.18 16.64
N ALA A 18 11.66 -4.98 17.20
CA ALA A 18 10.44 -4.19 16.95
C ALA A 18 10.56 -3.09 15.88
N THR A 19 11.71 -2.92 15.19
CA THR A 19 11.91 -1.77 14.27
C THR A 19 11.84 -2.08 12.77
N ALA A 20 11.49 -3.31 12.37
CA ALA A 20 11.35 -3.67 10.96
C ALA A 20 9.88 -3.64 10.48
N SER A 21 9.19 -2.51 10.64
CA SER A 21 7.83 -2.33 10.12
C SER A 21 7.66 -1.00 9.37
N ALA A 22 8.27 -0.90 8.19
CA ALA A 22 7.83 0.03 7.14
C ALA A 22 8.34 -0.39 5.75
N PRO A 23 7.55 -0.28 4.65
CA PRO A 23 6.10 -0.47 4.57
C PRO A 23 5.73 -1.35 3.34
N LEU A 24 5.10 -2.50 3.56
CA LEU A 24 4.51 -3.31 2.47
C LEU A 24 3.49 -2.51 1.62
N GLN A 25 2.94 -1.42 2.17
CA GLN A 25 2.02 -0.49 1.50
C GLN A 25 2.63 0.46 0.46
N ALA A 26 3.96 0.64 0.40
CA ALA A 26 4.56 1.44 -0.67
C ALA A 26 4.55 0.69 -2.01
N GLN A 27 4.73 -0.63 -1.98
CA GLN A 27 4.76 -1.47 -3.18
C GLN A 27 3.39 -1.54 -3.87
N GLY A 28 2.30 -1.70 -3.11
CA GLY A 28 0.93 -1.79 -3.66
C GLY A 28 0.49 -0.52 -4.41
N ARG A 29 0.83 0.67 -3.89
CA ARG A 29 0.51 1.95 -4.55
C ARG A 29 1.29 2.16 -5.85
N ASN A 30 2.53 1.69 -5.92
CA ASN A 30 3.33 1.81 -7.13
C ASN A 30 2.80 0.88 -8.23
N ALA A 31 2.46 -0.36 -7.87
CA ALA A 31 1.83 -1.31 -8.78
C ALA A 31 0.50 -0.77 -9.34
N MET A 32 -0.34 -0.17 -8.48
CA MET A 32 -1.57 0.49 -8.92
C MET A 32 -1.31 1.65 -9.88
N ARG A 33 -0.33 2.51 -9.59
CA ARG A 33 0.02 3.62 -10.51
C ARG A 33 0.49 3.13 -11.88
N GLN A 34 1.24 2.02 -11.92
CA GLN A 34 1.69 1.42 -13.17
C GLN A 34 0.52 0.82 -13.96
N ALA A 35 -0.31 0.01 -13.31
CA ALA A 35 -1.47 -0.64 -13.94
C ALA A 35 -2.50 0.39 -14.43
N CYS A 36 -2.76 1.43 -13.65
CA CYS A 36 -3.76 2.46 -13.94
C CYS A 36 -3.21 3.67 -14.70
N GLY A 37 -1.90 3.74 -14.97
CA GLY A 37 -1.28 4.88 -15.66
C GLY A 37 -1.91 5.18 -17.03
N PRO A 38 -2.11 4.18 -17.90
CA PRO A 38 -2.76 4.36 -19.20
C PRO A 38 -4.21 4.83 -19.07
N ASP A 39 -4.96 4.26 -18.13
CA ASP A 39 -6.35 4.63 -17.85
C ASP A 39 -6.46 6.04 -17.27
N ALA A 40 -5.51 6.44 -16.40
CA ALA A 40 -5.44 7.79 -15.89
C ALA A 40 -5.22 8.81 -17.00
N ALA A 41 -4.33 8.51 -17.96
CA ALA A 41 -4.08 9.39 -19.10
C ALA A 41 -5.27 9.47 -20.08
N ARG A 42 -6.00 8.36 -20.26
CA ARG A 42 -7.13 8.26 -21.20
C ARG A 42 -8.45 8.78 -20.62
N LEU A 43 -8.79 8.38 -19.40
CA LEU A 43 -10.09 8.61 -18.78
C LEU A 43 -10.09 9.83 -17.85
N CYS A 44 -8.93 10.18 -17.29
CA CYS A 44 -8.77 11.23 -16.29
C CYS A 44 -7.70 12.27 -16.66
N PRO A 45 -7.73 12.84 -17.89
CA PRO A 45 -6.73 13.81 -18.31
C PRO A 45 -6.74 15.04 -17.40
N GLY A 46 -5.56 15.48 -16.95
CA GLY A 46 -5.42 16.65 -16.06
C GLY A 46 -5.64 16.37 -14.57
N VAL A 47 -6.03 15.16 -14.17
CA VAL A 47 -6.13 14.82 -12.75
C VAL A 47 -4.74 14.63 -12.15
N LYS A 48 -4.27 15.60 -11.36
CA LYS A 48 -2.98 15.49 -10.66
C LYS A 48 -2.94 14.24 -9.76
N PRO A 49 -1.88 13.44 -9.74
CA PRO A 49 -1.74 12.35 -8.77
C PRO A 49 -1.73 12.88 -7.33
N GLY A 50 -2.19 12.05 -6.38
CA GLY A 50 -2.24 12.38 -4.94
C GLY A 50 -3.64 12.76 -4.42
N GLY A 51 -3.82 12.66 -3.11
CA GLY A 51 -5.06 13.05 -2.41
C GLY A 51 -6.32 12.27 -2.82
N GLY A 52 -6.19 11.11 -3.48
CA GLY A 52 -7.33 10.31 -3.91
C GLY A 52 -8.12 10.85 -5.11
N ARG A 53 -7.69 11.96 -5.74
CA ARG A 53 -8.40 12.57 -6.88
C ARG A 53 -8.51 11.65 -8.10
N ILE A 54 -7.45 10.87 -8.38
CA ILE A 54 -7.50 9.82 -9.42
C ILE A 54 -8.53 8.74 -9.09
N LEU A 55 -8.64 8.33 -7.81
CA LEU A 55 -9.65 7.34 -7.41
C LEU A 55 -11.07 7.87 -7.58
N ALA A 56 -11.31 9.16 -7.34
CA ALA A 56 -12.62 9.77 -7.57
C ALA A 56 -12.99 9.73 -9.06
N CYS A 57 -12.08 10.13 -9.94
CA CYS A 57 -12.31 10.03 -11.38
C CYS A 57 -12.52 8.58 -11.85
N PHE A 58 -11.72 7.64 -11.34
CA PHE A 58 -11.89 6.22 -11.62
C PHE A 58 -13.20 5.64 -11.11
N LYS A 59 -13.79 6.16 -10.03
CA LYS A 59 -15.13 5.75 -9.58
C LYS A 59 -16.20 6.17 -10.58
N GLU A 60 -16.10 7.36 -11.15
CA GLU A 60 -17.04 7.84 -12.18
C GLU A 60 -16.86 7.10 -13.52
N LYS A 61 -15.63 6.68 -13.83
CA LYS A 61 -15.28 5.97 -15.07
C LYS A 61 -15.04 4.47 -14.86
N ALA A 62 -15.60 3.89 -13.79
CA ALA A 62 -15.28 2.52 -13.37
C ALA A 62 -15.61 1.46 -14.44
N ALA A 63 -16.63 1.73 -15.27
CA ALA A 63 -17.02 0.87 -16.39
C ALA A 63 -16.00 0.87 -17.54
N ASP A 64 -15.30 1.99 -17.75
CA ASP A 64 -14.34 2.19 -18.83
C ASP A 64 -12.91 1.81 -18.44
N LEU A 65 -12.67 1.45 -17.18
CA LEU A 65 -11.35 1.04 -16.69
C LEU A 65 -10.92 -0.30 -17.26
N SER A 66 -9.63 -0.38 -17.60
CA SER A 66 -9.01 -1.65 -17.98
C SER A 66 -9.15 -2.69 -16.85
N PRO A 67 -9.24 -3.98 -17.20
CA PRO A 67 -9.30 -5.05 -16.19
C PRO A 67 -8.11 -5.01 -15.23
N GLY A 68 -6.91 -4.67 -15.72
CA GLY A 68 -5.70 -4.55 -14.92
C GLY A 68 -5.79 -3.44 -13.87
N CYS A 69 -6.29 -2.26 -14.25
CA CYS A 69 -6.47 -1.18 -13.29
C CYS A 69 -7.55 -1.48 -12.26
N ARG A 70 -8.67 -2.12 -12.65
CA ARG A 70 -9.72 -2.54 -11.72
C ARG A 70 -9.20 -3.49 -10.65
N SER A 71 -8.45 -4.51 -11.04
CA SER A 71 -7.83 -5.44 -10.08
C SER A 71 -6.85 -4.74 -9.16
N ALA A 72 -6.00 -3.84 -9.68
CA ALA A 72 -5.05 -3.10 -8.87
C ALA A 72 -5.73 -2.14 -7.86
N LEU A 73 -6.85 -1.52 -8.27
CA LEU A 73 -7.66 -0.69 -7.38
C LEU A 73 -8.28 -1.51 -6.23
N GLN A 74 -8.80 -2.69 -6.54
CA GLN A 74 -9.34 -3.61 -5.51
C GLN A 74 -8.26 -4.04 -4.53
N GLN A 75 -7.05 -4.35 -5.01
CA GLN A 75 -5.91 -4.71 -4.14
C GLN A 75 -5.52 -3.56 -3.21
N VAL A 76 -5.49 -2.31 -3.70
CA VAL A 76 -5.19 -1.15 -2.86
C VAL A 76 -6.31 -0.85 -1.87
N GLN A 77 -7.57 -1.08 -2.24
CA GLN A 77 -8.72 -0.95 -1.32
C GLN A 77 -8.70 -2.00 -0.22
N ALA A 78 -8.34 -3.24 -0.52
CA ALA A 78 -8.20 -4.31 0.47
C ALA A 78 -7.05 -4.10 1.46
N GLN A 79 -6.11 -3.20 1.14
CA GLN A 79 -4.99 -2.80 1.99
C GLN A 79 -5.25 -1.52 2.80
N ARG A 80 -6.48 -1.00 2.76
CA ARG A 80 -6.97 0.05 3.67
C ARG A 80 -7.74 -0.57 4.81
#